data_AF-A0A837IMW9-F1
#
_entry.id   AF-A0A837IMW9-F1
#
_cell.length_a   1.000
_cell.length_b   1.000
_cell.length_c   1.000
_cell.angle_alpha   90.00
_cell.angle_beta   90.00
_cell.angle_gamma   90.00
#
_symmetry.space_group_name_H-M   'P 1'
#
loop_
_entity.id
_entity.type
_entity.pdbx_description
1 polymer ?
#
loop_
_entity_poly.entity_id
_entity_poly.type
_entity_poly.pdbx_seq_one_letter_code
_entity_poly.pdbx_strand_id
1 'polypeptide(L)'
;MGLVELGDFRREPPMEWFTAFGDTDTGISHVTVNETFFGLGDGQAGHYYVAWREQMRIFNLPGNRSGTIKKAGKAILKAEALFSKATGFSPQDISAMARKLSEQYRGKKEAPIDTRLLR
;
A
#
# COMPACT_ATOMS: atom_id res chain seq x y z
N MET A 1 -0.63 -0.40 -40.38
CA MET A 1 -0.08 -1.07 -39.18
C MET A 1 0.31 0.02 -38.20
N GLY A 2 -0.55 0.32 -37.22
CA GLY A 2 -0.27 1.32 -36.20
C GLY A 2 0.47 0.66 -35.04
N LEU A 3 1.72 1.06 -34.82
CA LEU A 3 2.43 0.82 -33.57
C LEU A 3 1.63 1.52 -32.47
N VAL A 4 0.92 0.74 -31.65
CA VAL A 4 0.31 1.25 -30.42
C VAL A 4 1.47 1.54 -29.47
N GLU A 5 1.74 2.82 -29.27
CA GLU A 5 2.61 3.28 -28.19
C GLU A 5 2.08 2.70 -26.88
N LEU A 6 2.83 1.77 -26.29
CA LEU A 6 2.68 1.36 -24.90
C LEU A 6 3.11 2.57 -24.05
N GLY A 7 2.21 3.53 -23.96
CA GLY A 7 2.30 4.63 -23.00
C GLY A 7 2.41 4.01 -21.62
N ASP A 8 3.59 4.13 -21.03
CA ASP A 8 3.89 3.92 -19.63
C ASP A 8 3.16 5.02 -18.82
N PHE A 9 1.82 5.01 -18.89
CA PHE A 9 0.98 5.72 -17.95
C PHE A 9 1.21 4.98 -16.64
N ARG A 10 2.15 5.49 -15.82
CA ARG A 10 2.21 5.16 -14.41
C ARG A 10 0.87 5.58 -13.80
N ARG A 11 -0.09 4.66 -13.86
CA ARG A 11 -1.36 4.78 -13.17
C ARG A 11 -0.98 4.95 -11.69
N GLU A 12 -1.59 5.90 -11.00
CA GLU A 12 -1.47 5.93 -9.54
C GLU A 12 -2.46 4.93 -8.95
N PRO A 13 -2.16 4.31 -7.78
CA PRO A 13 -3.14 3.53 -7.06
C PRO A 13 -4.42 4.35 -6.82
N PRO A 14 -5.61 3.78 -7.05
CA PRO A 14 -6.87 4.51 -6.88
C PRO A 14 -7.03 5.07 -5.46
N MET A 15 -7.47 6.33 -5.39
CA MET A 15 -7.60 7.07 -4.12
C MET A 15 -8.62 6.44 -3.17
N GLU A 16 -9.64 5.77 -3.71
CA GLU A 16 -10.65 5.04 -2.95
C GLU A 16 -10.11 3.82 -2.19
N TRP A 17 -8.82 3.49 -2.34
CA TRP A 17 -8.16 2.44 -1.55
C TRP A 17 -7.54 2.97 -0.26
N PHE A 18 -7.58 4.28 -0.01
CA PHE A 18 -6.91 4.91 1.11
C PHE A 18 -7.90 5.59 2.07
N THR A 19 -7.51 5.65 3.34
CA THR A 19 -8.18 6.43 4.39
C THR A 19 -7.14 7.25 5.15
N ALA A 20 -7.43 8.53 5.31
CA ALA A 20 -6.73 9.45 6.20
C ALA A 20 -7.23 9.31 7.63
N PHE A 21 -6.30 9.30 8.59
CA PHE A 21 -6.57 9.24 10.01
C PHE A 21 -5.91 10.42 10.72
N GLY A 22 -6.59 10.95 11.71
CA GLY A 22 -6.12 12.11 12.43
C GLY A 22 -6.98 12.44 13.63
N ASP A 23 -6.79 13.66 14.10
CA ASP A 23 -7.44 14.22 15.27
C ASP A 23 -8.15 15.53 14.88
N THR A 24 -9.27 15.87 15.52
CA THR A 24 -10.06 17.05 15.15
C THR A 24 -9.35 18.37 15.42
N ASP A 25 -8.42 18.40 16.36
CA ASP A 25 -7.67 19.59 16.75
C ASP A 25 -6.41 19.75 15.88
N THR A 26 -5.68 18.66 15.64
CA THR A 26 -4.40 18.67 14.92
C THR A 26 -4.49 18.31 13.43
N GLY A 27 -5.62 17.77 12.98
CA GLY A 27 -5.86 17.33 11.60
C GLY A 27 -5.30 15.94 11.29
N ILE A 28 -5.18 15.64 10.00
CA ILE A 28 -4.69 14.35 9.48
C ILE A 28 -3.23 14.14 9.89
N SER A 29 -2.95 12.97 10.46
CA SER A 29 -1.60 12.56 10.88
C SER A 29 -0.95 11.56 9.93
N HIS A 30 -1.76 10.64 9.38
CA HIS A 30 -1.30 9.60 8.47
C HIS A 30 -2.41 9.09 7.55
N VAL A 31 -2.03 8.39 6.49
CA VAL A 31 -2.90 7.73 5.53
C VAL A 31 -2.48 6.27 5.43
N THR A 32 -3.47 5.37 5.38
CA THR A 32 -3.27 3.92 5.19
C THR A 32 -4.29 3.38 4.19
N VAL A 33 -4.18 2.10 3.84
CA VAL A 33 -5.19 1.40 3.04
C VAL A 33 -6.50 1.23 3.81
N ASN A 34 -7.63 1.31 3.12
CA ASN A 34 -8.98 1.24 3.69
C ASN A 34 -9.65 -0.13 3.45
N GLU A 35 -10.93 -0.26 3.83
CA GLU A 35 -11.68 -1.52 3.72
C GLU A 35 -11.94 -1.94 2.27
N THR A 36 -12.18 -0.99 1.36
CA THR A 36 -12.38 -1.27 -0.08
C THR A 36 -11.19 -2.02 -0.67
N PHE A 37 -9.97 -1.68 -0.23
CA PHE A 37 -8.75 -2.37 -0.64
C PHE A 37 -8.77 -3.86 -0.28
N PHE A 38 -9.36 -4.23 0.85
CA PHE A 38 -9.50 -5.63 1.27
C PHE A 38 -10.62 -6.37 0.55
N GLY A 39 -11.45 -5.70 -0.26
CA GLY A 39 -12.43 -6.35 -1.14
C GLY A 39 -11.84 -6.79 -2.48
N LEU A 40 -10.63 -6.35 -2.84
CA LEU A 40 -10.04 -6.60 -4.16
C LEU A 40 -9.62 -8.07 -4.34
N GLY A 41 -9.95 -8.62 -5.51
CA GLY A 41 -9.63 -10.01 -5.87
C GLY A 41 -10.19 -11.01 -4.85
N ASP A 42 -11.45 -10.84 -4.44
CA ASP A 42 -12.13 -11.66 -3.44
C ASP A 42 -11.36 -11.72 -2.09
N GLY A 43 -10.74 -10.59 -1.72
CA GLY A 43 -9.94 -10.45 -0.50
C GLY A 43 -8.48 -10.92 -0.59
N GLN A 44 -8.07 -11.48 -1.72
CA GLN A 44 -6.71 -11.96 -1.91
C GLN A 44 -5.69 -10.84 -1.94
N ALA A 45 -6.01 -9.69 -2.55
CA ALA A 45 -5.08 -8.57 -2.62
C ALA A 45 -4.73 -8.03 -1.22
N GLY A 46 -5.74 -7.80 -0.39
CA GLY A 46 -5.53 -7.41 1.01
C GLY A 46 -4.69 -8.43 1.80
N HIS A 47 -4.97 -9.72 1.63
CA HIS A 47 -4.21 -10.79 2.26
C HIS A 47 -2.73 -10.78 1.85
N TYR A 48 -2.43 -10.67 0.55
CA TYR A 48 -1.05 -10.64 0.05
C TYR A 48 -0.31 -9.35 0.44
N TYR A 49 -1.01 -8.22 0.50
CA TYR A 49 -0.43 -6.97 0.97
C TYR A 49 0.00 -7.06 2.45
N VAL A 50 -0.86 -7.60 3.31
CA VAL A 50 -0.53 -7.82 4.73
C VAL A 50 0.63 -8.81 4.88
N ALA A 51 0.60 -9.92 4.14
CA ALA A 51 1.68 -10.91 4.14
C ALA A 51 3.01 -10.27 3.71
N TRP A 52 3.01 -9.47 2.64
CA TRP A 52 4.18 -8.74 2.16
C TRP A 52 4.72 -7.79 3.23
N ARG A 53 3.86 -6.96 3.83
CA ARG A 53 4.24 -5.98 4.85
C ARG A 53 4.88 -6.63 6.07
N GLU A 54 4.32 -7.74 6.55
CA GLU A 54 4.86 -8.44 7.73
C GLU A 54 6.20 -9.11 7.42
N GLN A 55 6.34 -9.71 6.24
CA GLN A 55 7.63 -10.28 5.83
C GLN A 55 8.70 -9.21 5.61
N MET A 56 8.35 -8.04 5.05
CA MET A 56 9.27 -6.90 4.93
C MET A 56 9.72 -6.38 6.30
N ARG A 57 8.82 -6.33 7.29
CA ARG A 57 9.17 -5.96 8.67
C ARG A 57 10.22 -6.93 9.22
N ILE A 58 9.99 -8.24 9.10
CA ILE A 58 10.92 -9.28 9.55
C ILE A 58 12.27 -9.19 8.81
N PHE A 59 12.22 -9.00 7.49
CA PHE A 59 13.42 -8.90 6.65
C PHE A 59 14.33 -7.73 7.06
N ASN A 60 13.74 -6.60 7.46
CA ASN A 60 14.47 -5.40 7.86
C ASN A 60 14.92 -5.38 9.35
N LEU A 61 14.64 -6.43 10.14
CA LEU A 61 15.09 -6.47 11.54
C LEU A 61 16.61 -6.76 11.64
N PRO A 62 17.34 -6.03 12.49
CA PRO A 62 18.76 -6.31 12.74
C PRO A 62 18.94 -7.69 13.40
N GLY A 63 19.95 -8.44 12.98
CA GLY A 63 20.30 -9.76 13.55
C GLY A 63 19.60 -10.97 12.94
N ASN A 64 18.87 -10.79 11.83
CA ASN A 64 18.14 -11.89 11.21
C ASN A 64 19.09 -12.86 10.47
N ARG A 65 19.06 -14.15 10.84
CA ARG A 65 20.00 -15.17 10.31
C ARG A 65 19.68 -15.50 8.84
N SER A 66 20.72 -15.64 8.01
CA SER A 66 20.68 -15.84 6.54
C SER A 66 19.64 -16.85 6.01
N GLY A 67 19.35 -17.93 6.73
CA GLY A 67 18.32 -18.92 6.33
C GLY A 67 16.88 -18.40 6.40
N THR A 68 16.56 -17.57 7.40
CA THR A 68 15.26 -16.90 7.56
C THR A 68 15.06 -15.84 6.49
N ILE A 69 16.13 -15.11 6.14
CA ILE A 69 16.15 -14.10 5.07
C ILE A 69 15.81 -14.72 3.70
N LYS A 70 16.36 -15.89 3.36
CA LYS A 70 16.04 -16.55 2.08
C LYS A 70 14.58 -17.00 1.97
N LYS A 71 14.03 -17.58 3.04
CA LYS A 71 12.60 -17.99 3.08
C LYS A 71 11.67 -16.78 3.05
N ALA A 72 11.98 -15.75 3.84
CA ALA A 72 11.25 -14.48 3.84
C ALA A 72 11.31 -13.81 2.45
N GLY A 73 12.48 -13.77 1.81
CA GLY A 73 12.64 -13.23 0.45
C GLY A 73 11.75 -13.92 -0.59
N LYS A 74 11.68 -15.26 -0.59
CA LYS A 74 10.78 -15.99 -1.49
C LYS A 74 9.30 -15.71 -1.19
N ALA A 75 8.93 -15.58 0.08
CA ALA A 75 7.57 -15.23 0.48
C ALA A 75 7.19 -13.81 0.07
N ILE A 76 8.10 -12.84 0.22
CA ILE A 76 7.95 -11.44 -0.23
C ILE A 76 7.70 -11.41 -1.74
N LEU A 77 8.57 -12.03 -2.54
CA LEU A 77 8.43 -12.06 -3.99
C LEU A 77 7.12 -12.71 -4.46
N LYS A 78 6.70 -13.80 -3.78
CA LYS A 78 5.43 -14.45 -4.10
C LYS A 78 4.24 -13.56 -3.77
N ALA A 79 4.23 -12.94 -2.59
CA ALA A 79 3.16 -12.04 -2.16
C ALA A 79 3.08 -10.82 -3.08
N GLU A 80 4.22 -10.24 -3.45
CA GLU A 80 4.31 -9.13 -4.40
C GLU A 80 3.77 -9.52 -5.78
N ALA A 81 4.19 -10.64 -6.36
CA ALA A 81 3.72 -11.08 -7.66
C ALA A 81 2.19 -11.33 -7.69
N LEU A 82 1.65 -11.95 -6.65
CA LEU A 82 0.21 -12.24 -6.55
C LEU A 82 -0.60 -10.95 -6.33
N PHE A 83 -0.08 -10.04 -5.51
CA PHE A 83 -0.68 -8.73 -5.31
C PHE A 83 -0.72 -7.92 -6.61
N SER A 84 0.43 -7.78 -7.29
CA SER A 84 0.53 -7.04 -8.55
C SER A 84 -0.35 -7.62 -9.63
N LYS A 85 -0.52 -8.95 -9.67
CA LYS A 85 -1.46 -9.59 -10.59
C LYS A 85 -2.92 -9.23 -10.28
N ALA A 86 -3.29 -9.09 -9.01
CA ALA A 86 -4.66 -8.79 -8.60
C ALA A 86 -5.02 -7.31 -8.75
N THR A 87 -4.07 -6.39 -8.56
CA THR A 87 -4.34 -4.94 -8.47
C THR A 87 -3.77 -4.14 -9.64
N GLY A 88 -2.78 -4.68 -10.35
CA GLY A 88 -1.99 -3.94 -11.34
C GLY A 88 -0.90 -3.05 -10.74
N PHE A 89 -0.70 -3.07 -9.41
CA PHE A 89 0.27 -2.26 -8.68
C PHE A 89 1.15 -3.13 -7.79
N SER A 90 2.40 -2.73 -7.54
CA SER A 90 3.20 -3.40 -6.51
C SER A 90 2.73 -2.97 -5.11
N PRO A 91 2.90 -3.81 -4.06
CA PRO A 91 2.69 -3.39 -2.67
C PRO A 91 3.51 -2.14 -2.28
N GLN A 92 4.68 -1.98 -2.91
CA GLN A 92 5.57 -0.83 -2.76
C GLN A 92 4.92 0.44 -3.31
N ASP A 93 4.23 0.37 -4.46
CA ASP A 93 3.51 1.52 -5.04
C ASP A 93 2.38 1.97 -4.10
N ILE A 94 1.64 1.02 -3.51
CA ILE A 94 0.60 1.32 -2.51
C ILE A 94 1.21 2.01 -1.28
N SER A 95 2.31 1.47 -0.77
CA SER A 95 3.00 2.04 0.39
C SER A 95 3.56 3.44 0.11
N ALA A 96 4.12 3.65 -1.08
CA ALA A 96 4.63 4.93 -1.54
C ALA A 96 3.50 5.96 -1.69
N MET A 97 2.36 5.55 -2.26
CA MET A 97 1.18 6.41 -2.39
C MET A 97 0.61 6.80 -1.01
N ALA A 98 0.44 5.84 -0.10
CA ALA A 98 -0.01 6.12 1.26
C ALA A 98 0.91 7.12 1.98
N ARG A 99 2.23 6.98 1.81
CA ARG A 99 3.20 7.94 2.36
C ARG A 99 3.08 9.31 1.71
N LYS A 100 3.01 9.39 0.38
CA LYS A 100 2.82 10.64 -0.37
C LYS A 100 1.57 11.37 0.10
N LEU A 101 0.44 10.66 0.20
CA LEU A 101 -0.83 11.22 0.69
C LEU A 101 -0.72 11.66 2.16
N SER A 102 -0.04 10.88 3.01
CA SER A 102 0.21 11.25 4.41
C SER A 102 0.98 12.56 4.51
N GLU A 103 2.00 12.76 3.69
CA GLU A 103 2.80 13.99 3.66
C GLU A 103 1.98 15.16 3.08
N GLN A 104 1.23 14.92 2.00
CA GLN A 104 0.43 15.93 1.31
C GLN A 104 -0.75 16.47 2.15
N TYR A 105 -1.37 15.63 2.97
CA TYR A 105 -2.54 15.99 3.78
C TYR A 105 -2.24 16.18 5.26
N ARG A 106 -0.98 16.05 5.71
CA ARG A 106 -0.60 16.27 7.10
C ARG A 106 -1.09 17.63 7.62
N GLY A 107 -1.78 17.61 8.76
CA GLY A 107 -2.33 18.79 9.44
C GLY A 107 -3.61 19.36 8.80
N LYS A 108 -4.06 18.83 7.66
CA LYS A 108 -5.33 19.24 7.04
C LYS A 108 -6.51 18.54 7.73
N LYS A 109 -7.67 19.19 7.77
CA LYS A 109 -8.91 18.59 8.33
C LYS A 109 -9.75 17.85 7.28
N GLU A 110 -9.44 18.03 6.01
CA GLU A 110 -10.15 17.43 4.88
C GLU A 110 -9.14 16.94 3.85
N ALA A 111 -9.48 15.81 3.22
CA ALA A 111 -8.76 15.25 2.09
C ALA A 111 -9.79 14.65 1.12
N PRO A 112 -9.47 14.55 -0.18
CA PRO A 112 -10.32 13.90 -1.18
C PRO A 112 -10.25 12.36 -1.10
N ILE A 113 -10.08 11.82 0.11
CA ILE A 113 -10.10 10.39 0.45
C ILE A 113 -10.95 10.22 1.71
N ASP A 114 -11.36 9.00 2.02
CA ASP A 114 -12.05 8.72 3.28
C ASP A 114 -11.21 9.27 4.45
N THR A 115 -11.83 10.04 5.34
CA THR A 115 -11.14 10.78 6.39
C THR A 115 -11.81 10.51 7.72
N ARG A 116 -11.07 9.94 8.66
CA ARG A 116 -11.53 9.56 9.99
C ARG A 116 -10.76 10.38 11.03
N LEU A 117 -11.38 11.47 11.48
CA LEU A 117 -10.85 12.29 12.57
C LEU A 117 -11.49 11.88 13.90
N LEU A 118 -10.65 11.60 14.88
CA LEU A 118 -11.06 11.30 16.25
C LEU A 118 -10.92 12.57 17.12
N ARG A 119 -11.62 12.61 18.23
CA ARG A 119 -11.60 13.73 19.19
C ARG A 119 -10.88 13.33 20.47
#